data_AF-A0AAD7UL71-F1
#
_entry.id   AF-A0AAD7UL71-F1
#
_cell.length_a   1.000
_cell.length_b   1.000
_cell.length_c   1.000
_cell.angle_alpha   90.00
_cell.angle_beta   90.00
_cell.angle_gamma   90.00
#
_symmetry.space_group_name_H-M   'P 1'
#
loop_
_entity.id
_entity.type
_entity.pdbx_description
1 polymer ?
#
loop_
_entity_poly.entity_id
_entity_poly.type
_entity_poly.pdbx_seq_one_letter_code
_entity_poly.pdbx_strand_id
1 'polypeptide(L)'
;MAAAKRPAFRNYLPDSEDLRANFRPDNPAASKVLQQDEKDAYALELERLASETPEDPVSIVPKDPTWDLKRDLEPKLAVLAKRTQRAIVDLIRERLASDDDNTKNNNNNNKGR
;
A
#
# COMPACT_ATOMS: atom_id res chain seq x y z
N MET A 1 -35.98 47.57 23.92
CA MET A 1 -35.46 46.58 22.96
C MET A 1 -34.40 45.77 23.67
N ALA A 2 -34.61 44.46 23.84
CA ALA A 2 -33.66 43.60 24.54
C ALA A 2 -32.43 43.35 23.65
N ALA A 3 -31.24 43.74 24.10
CA ALA A 3 -30.00 43.47 23.39
C ALA A 3 -29.75 41.95 23.37
N ALA A 4 -29.62 41.37 22.18
CA ALA A 4 -29.39 39.94 22.01
C ALA A 4 -28.05 39.51 22.63
N LYS A 5 -28.04 38.39 23.36
CA LYS A 5 -26.84 37.82 23.99
C LYS A 5 -25.89 37.30 22.90
N ARG A 6 -24.65 37.79 22.90
CA ARG A 6 -23.61 37.39 21.92
C ARG A 6 -23.05 36.00 22.24
N PRO A 7 -22.77 35.16 21.22
CA PRO A 7 -22.15 33.85 21.42
C PRO A 7 -20.67 34.00 21.81
N ALA A 8 -20.19 33.10 22.67
CA ALA A 8 -18.79 33.02 23.09
C ALA A 8 -18.13 31.78 22.47
N PHE A 9 -16.91 31.94 21.94
CA PHE A 9 -16.21 30.91 21.19
C PHE A 9 -14.98 30.44 21.96
N ARG A 10 -14.84 29.13 22.15
CA ARG A 10 -13.72 28.51 22.90
C ARG A 10 -12.82 27.66 22.01
N ASN A 11 -13.42 26.95 21.04
CA ASN A 11 -12.75 25.92 20.24
C ASN A 11 -12.30 26.39 18.84
N TYR A 12 -12.78 27.54 18.35
CA TYR A 12 -12.44 28.07 17.03
C TYR A 12 -12.49 29.59 17.02
N LEU A 13 -11.77 30.21 16.08
CA LEU A 13 -11.77 31.64 15.84
C LEU A 13 -12.77 31.94 14.70
N PRO A 14 -13.86 32.69 14.95
CA PRO A 14 -14.80 33.06 13.88
C PRO A 14 -14.14 33.94 12.81
N ASP A 15 -14.56 33.81 11.55
CA ASP A 15 -14.03 34.62 10.44
C ASP A 15 -14.48 36.08 10.49
N SER A 16 -15.67 36.35 11.04
CA SER A 16 -16.22 37.71 11.14
C SER A 16 -15.54 38.53 12.24
N GLU A 17 -15.09 39.73 11.91
CA GLU A 17 -14.34 40.64 12.80
C GLU A 17 -15.08 40.96 14.11
N ASP A 18 -16.40 41.19 14.04
CA ASP A 18 -17.25 41.50 15.20
C ASP A 18 -17.36 40.35 16.22
N LEU A 19 -17.23 39.09 15.77
CA LEU A 19 -17.36 37.91 16.62
C LEU A 19 -16.02 37.43 17.18
N ARG A 20 -14.88 37.81 16.56
CA ARG A 20 -13.53 37.49 17.05
C ARG A 20 -13.27 38.09 18.44
N ALA A 21 -13.84 39.25 18.73
CA ALA A 21 -13.76 39.90 20.04
C ALA A 21 -14.36 39.04 21.19
N ASN A 22 -15.21 38.05 20.87
CA ASN A 22 -15.84 37.15 21.84
C ASN A 22 -15.14 35.78 21.94
N PHE A 23 -13.97 35.60 21.32
CA PHE A 23 -13.16 34.40 21.47
C PHE A 23 -12.48 34.37 22.84
N ARG A 24 -12.76 33.34 23.64
CA ARG A 24 -12.22 33.12 24.98
C ARG A 24 -11.75 31.66 25.10
N PRO A 25 -10.48 31.38 24.75
CA PRO A 25 -9.93 30.05 24.86
C PRO A 25 -9.66 29.70 26.32
N ASP A 26 -9.88 28.44 26.69
CA ASP A 26 -9.64 27.95 28.06
C ASP A 26 -8.16 27.78 28.37
N ASN A 27 -7.36 27.52 27.33
CA ASN A 27 -5.92 27.37 27.43
C ASN A 27 -5.25 28.35 26.44
N PRO A 28 -4.34 29.24 26.89
CA PRO A 28 -3.66 30.18 26.02
C PRO A 28 -2.82 29.51 24.91
N ALA A 29 -2.38 28.26 25.10
CA ALA A 29 -1.65 27.51 24.07
C ALA A 29 -2.53 27.12 22.87
N ALA A 30 -3.84 26.89 23.10
CA ALA A 30 -4.78 26.52 22.04
C ALA A 30 -4.98 27.66 21.03
N SER A 31 -4.87 28.92 21.47
CA SER A 31 -4.95 30.10 20.60
C SER A 31 -3.88 30.12 19.51
N LYS A 32 -2.67 29.67 19.84
CA LYS A 32 -1.52 29.69 18.92
C LYS A 32 -1.68 28.65 17.82
N VAL A 33 -2.19 27.47 18.18
CA VAL A 33 -2.44 26.36 17.25
C VAL A 33 -3.58 26.72 16.28
N LEU A 34 -4.64 27.38 16.77
CA LEU A 34 -5.80 27.78 15.95
C LEU A 34 -5.54 29.00 15.06
N GLN A 35 -4.49 29.78 15.35
CA GLN A 35 -4.06 30.91 14.51
C GLN A 35 -3.06 30.50 13.43
N GLN A 36 -2.57 29.26 13.47
CA GLN A 36 -1.66 28.77 12.46
C GLN A 36 -2.46 28.45 11.21
N ASP A 37 -2.16 29.13 10.11
CA ASP A 37 -2.81 28.89 8.82
C ASP A 37 -2.68 27.40 8.48
N GLU A 38 -3.74 26.80 7.95
CA GLU A 38 -3.76 25.37 7.60
C GLU A 38 -2.58 24.98 6.71
N LYS A 39 -2.09 25.94 5.91
CA LYS A 39 -0.90 25.82 5.05
C LYS A 39 0.39 25.71 5.85
N ASP A 40 0.53 26.47 6.92
CA ASP A 40 1.71 26.47 7.78
C ASP A 40 1.72 25.23 8.69
N ALA A 41 0.55 24.80 9.16
CA ALA A 41 0.38 23.54 9.89
C ALA A 41 0.72 22.34 8.99
N TYR A 42 0.26 22.36 7.73
CA TYR A 42 0.58 21.32 6.75
C TYR A 42 2.08 21.31 6.39
N ALA A 43 2.70 22.49 6.26
CA ALA A 43 4.14 22.61 6.00
C ALA A 43 4.97 22.03 7.15
N LEU A 44 4.60 22.29 8.41
CA LEU A 44 5.27 21.72 9.58
C LEU A 44 5.13 20.18 9.66
N GLU A 45 3.95 19.66 9.34
CA GLU A 45 3.72 18.21 9.32
C GLU A 45 4.52 17.53 8.21
N LEU A 46 4.62 18.16 7.02
CA LEU A 46 5.45 17.69 5.92
C LEU A 46 6.94 17.68 6.29
N GLU A 47 7.44 18.73 6.94
CA GLU A 47 8.83 18.80 7.40
C GLU A 47 9.14 17.71 8.43
N ARG A 48 8.19 17.43 9.34
CA ARG A 48 8.29 16.34 10.30
C ARG A 48 8.36 14.97 9.61
N LEU A 49 7.45 14.69 8.67
CA LEU A 49 7.47 13.43 7.90
C LEU A 49 8.76 13.26 7.09
N ALA A 50 9.28 14.35 6.50
CA ALA A 50 10.52 14.32 5.73
C ALA A 50 11.75 14.01 6.60
N SER A 51 11.73 14.39 7.89
CA SER A 51 12.84 14.14 8.82
C SER A 51 12.87 12.71 9.39
N GLU A 52 11.74 12.01 9.40
CA GLU A 52 11.58 10.67 9.99
C GLU A 52 11.92 9.53 9.00
N THR A 53 12.06 9.82 7.70
CA THR A 53 12.47 8.86 6.67
C THR A 53 13.84 9.21 6.10
N PRO A 54 14.95 8.77 6.70
CA PRO A 54 16.29 9.09 6.23
C PRO A 54 16.75 8.19 5.07
N GLU A 55 15.87 7.62 4.24
CA GLU A 55 16.30 6.79 3.11
C GLU A 55 15.36 6.96 1.90
N ASP A 56 15.99 7.22 0.75
CA ASP A 56 15.49 7.38 -0.60
C ASP A 56 14.73 8.67 -0.95
N PRO A 57 15.29 9.54 -1.82
CA PRO A 57 14.57 10.70 -2.30
C PRO A 57 13.33 10.21 -3.03
N VAL A 58 12.18 10.69 -2.56
CA VAL A 58 10.86 10.54 -3.15
C VAL A 58 10.84 11.31 -4.48
N SER A 59 11.59 10.79 -5.46
CA SER A 59 11.40 11.05 -6.87
C SER A 59 10.13 10.30 -7.25
N ILE A 60 8.97 10.93 -7.04
CA ILE A 60 7.70 10.50 -7.61
C ILE A 60 7.79 10.79 -9.11
N VAL A 61 8.57 9.96 -9.81
CA VAL A 61 8.35 9.72 -11.22
C VAL A 61 6.93 9.18 -11.33
N PRO A 62 6.12 9.62 -12.31
CA PRO A 62 4.87 8.95 -12.63
C PRO A 62 5.16 7.46 -12.86
N LYS A 63 4.84 6.63 -11.87
CA LYS A 63 5.04 5.19 -11.97
C LYS A 63 4.06 4.64 -12.98
N ASP A 64 4.47 3.61 -13.72
CA ASP A 64 3.59 2.91 -14.64
C ASP A 64 2.31 2.49 -13.92
N PRO A 65 1.11 2.69 -14.50
CA PRO A 65 -0.15 2.28 -13.89
C PRO A 65 -0.25 0.76 -13.67
N THR A 66 0.65 -0.01 -14.29
CA THR A 66 0.76 -1.48 -14.15
C THR A 66 1.77 -1.93 -13.10
N TRP A 67 2.45 -0.99 -12.42
CA TRP A 67 3.51 -1.32 -11.46
C TRP A 67 2.99 -2.15 -10.28
N ASP A 68 1.86 -1.73 -9.73
CA ASP A 68 1.20 -2.45 -8.64
C ASP A 68 0.73 -3.84 -9.09
N LEU A 69 0.18 -3.92 -10.30
CA LEU A 69 -0.24 -5.18 -10.90
C LEU A 69 0.94 -6.15 -11.07
N LYS A 70 2.10 -5.66 -11.53
CA LYS A 70 3.31 -6.48 -11.67
C LYS A 70 3.77 -6.98 -10.29
N ARG A 71 3.86 -6.09 -9.32
CA ARG A 71 4.29 -6.42 -7.95
C ARG A 71 3.41 -7.48 -7.30
N ASP A 72 2.10 -7.38 -7.46
CA ASP A 72 1.15 -8.29 -6.80
C ASP A 72 0.96 -9.62 -7.53
N LEU A 73 1.21 -9.66 -8.85
CA LEU A 73 1.13 -10.87 -9.66
C LEU A 73 2.43 -11.70 -9.62
N GLU A 74 3.59 -11.05 -9.54
CA GLU A 74 4.90 -11.71 -9.56
C GLU A 74 5.05 -12.83 -8.50
N PRO A 75 4.70 -12.64 -7.21
CA PRO A 75 4.81 -13.72 -6.22
C PRO A 75 3.84 -14.88 -6.51
N LYS A 76 2.65 -14.59 -7.04
CA LYS A 76 1.65 -15.61 -7.41
C LYS A 76 2.14 -16.44 -8.60
N LEU A 77 2.70 -15.79 -9.61
CA LEU A 77 3.28 -16.44 -10.77
C LEU A 77 4.51 -17.27 -10.41
N ALA A 78 5.35 -16.81 -9.48
CA ALA A 78 6.51 -17.57 -9.01
C ALA A 78 6.11 -18.90 -8.35
N VAL A 79 5.05 -18.89 -7.52
CA VAL A 79 4.51 -20.13 -6.91
C VAL A 79 3.95 -21.07 -7.98
N LEU A 80 3.20 -20.53 -8.93
CA LEU A 80 2.63 -21.32 -10.02
C LEU A 80 3.72 -21.93 -10.90
N ALA A 81 4.71 -21.15 -11.32
CA ALA A 81 5.83 -21.59 -12.15
C ALA A 81 6.60 -22.74 -11.51
N LYS A 82 6.86 -22.68 -10.19
CA LYS A 82 7.49 -23.78 -9.44
C LYS A 82 6.68 -25.07 -9.48
N ARG A 83 5.34 -24.98 -9.37
CA ARG A 83 4.45 -26.15 -9.44
C ARG A 83 4.39 -26.72 -10.85
N THR A 84 4.31 -25.86 -11.86
CA THR A 84 4.31 -26.27 -13.26
C THR A 84 5.61 -26.98 -13.63
N GLN A 85 6.76 -26.46 -13.20
CA GLN A 85 8.06 -27.13 -13.44
C GLN A 85 8.13 -28.52 -12.80
N ARG A 86 7.59 -28.68 -11.57
CA ARG A 86 7.50 -29.99 -10.92
C ARG A 86 6.62 -30.96 -11.70
N ALA A 87 5.42 -30.51 -12.08
CA ALA A 87 4.49 -31.32 -12.87
C ALA A 87 5.10 -31.75 -14.23
N ILE A 88 5.84 -30.85 -14.90
CA ILE A 88 6.57 -31.18 -16.14
C ILE A 88 7.60 -32.28 -15.89
N VAL A 89 8.41 -32.16 -14.82
CA VAL A 89 9.42 -33.16 -14.48
C VAL A 89 8.78 -34.52 -14.17
N ASP A 90 7.67 -34.53 -13.43
CA ASP A 90 6.98 -35.78 -13.07
C ASP A 90 6.36 -36.45 -14.31
N LEU A 91 5.78 -35.66 -15.22
CA LEU A 91 5.22 -36.17 -16.48
C LEU A 91 6.30 -36.74 -17.41
N ILE A 92 7.49 -36.14 -17.43
CA ILE A 92 8.65 -36.69 -18.16
C ILE A 92 9.08 -38.02 -17.54
N ARG A 93 9.13 -38.14 -16.21
CA ARG A 93 9.51 -39.38 -15.52
C ARG A 93 8.52 -40.51 -15.80
N GLU A 94 7.23 -40.22 -15.74
CA GLU A 94 6.18 -41.18 -16.05
C GLU A 94 6.27 -41.69 -17.50
N ARG A 95 6.52 -40.77 -18.44
CA ARG A 95 6.68 -41.12 -19.85
C ARG A 95 7.89 -42.02 -20.09
N LEU A 96 9.05 -41.69 -19.50
CA LEU A 96 10.26 -42.52 -19.60
C LEU A 96 10.05 -43.91 -19.00
N ALA A 97 9.41 -44.01 -17.84
CA ALA A 97 9.11 -45.30 -17.22
C ALA A 97 8.15 -46.15 -18.08
N SER A 98 7.12 -45.53 -18.65
CA SER A 98 6.15 -46.21 -19.52
C SER A 98 6.81 -46.72 -20.81
N ASP A 99 7.71 -45.94 -21.41
CA ASP A 99 8.48 -46.34 -22.59
C ASP A 99 9.41 -47.52 -22.26
N ASP A 100 10.09 -47.50 -21.11
CA ASP A 100 10.94 -48.59 -20.63
C ASP A 100 10.14 -49.89 -20.34
N ASP A 101 8.97 -49.79 -19.72
CA ASP A 101 8.15 -50.97 -19.42
C ASP A 101 7.51 -51.57 -20.68
N ASN A 102 7.12 -50.74 -21.65
CA ASN A 102 6.64 -51.18 -22.94
C ASN A 102 7.74 -51.93 -23.73
N THR A 103 8.97 -51.40 -23.75
CA THR A 103 10.09 -52.06 -24.44
C THR A 103 10.46 -53.41 -23.81
N LYS A 104 10.43 -53.52 -22.47
CA LYS A 104 10.66 -54.80 -21.75
C LYS A 104 9.58 -55.83 -22.04
N ASN A 105 8.30 -55.42 -22.03
CA ASN A 105 7.18 -56.31 -22.33
C ASN A 105 7.23 -56.86 -23.77
N ASN A 106 7.59 -56.02 -24.74
CA ASN A 106 7.69 -56.46 -26.14
C ASN A 106 8.83 -57.48 -26.36
N ASN A 107 9.97 -57.29 -25.70
CA ASN A 107 11.10 -58.22 -25.80
C ASN A 107 10.80 -59.60 -25.19
N ASN A 108 10.00 -59.67 -24.12
CA ASN A 108 9.61 -60.94 -23.50
C ASN A 108 8.66 -61.75 -24.39
N ASN A 109 7.75 -61.08 -25.12
CA ASN A 109 6.81 -61.74 -26.02
C ASN A 109 7.45 -62.36 -27.26
N ASN A 110 8.65 -61.89 -27.65
CA ASN A 110 9.36 -62.39 -28.83
C ASN A 110 10.34 -63.55 -28.51
N LYS A 111 10.57 -63.85 -27.22
CA LYS A 111 11.54 -64.88 -26.77
C LYS A 111 10.89 -66.24 -26.47
N GLY A 112 9.56 -66.33 -26.55
CA GLY A 112 8.75 -67.53 -26.28
C GLY A 112 8.03 -68.12 -27.50
N ARG A 113 8.43 -67.76 -28.72
CA ARG A 113 7.97 -68.38 -29.97
C ARG A 113 9.12 -69.05 -30.69
#